data_AF-A0A936MH72-F1
#
_entry.id   AF-A0A936MH72-F1
#
_cell.length_a   1.000
_cell.length_b   1.000
_cell.length_c   1.000
_cell.angle_alpha   90.00
_cell.angle_beta   90.00
_cell.angle_gamma   90.00
#
_symmetry.space_group_name_H-M   'P 1'
#
loop_
_entity.id
_entity.type
_entity.pdbx_description
1 polymer ?
#
loop_
_entity_poly.entity_id
_entity_poly.type
_entity_poly.pdbx_seq_one_letter_code
_entity_poly.pdbx_strand_id
1 'polypeptide(L)' 'MSYEEEIQLLHEKACAEGKNDYRDPKTGYVVFTKVYHLARGFCCGSGCRHCPYEHVNVGKNSRKSVSRKL' A
#
# COMPACT_ATOMS: atom_id res chain seq x y z
N MET A 1 -10.35 9.76 -14.92
CA MET A 1 -9.44 8.89 -14.17
C MET A 1 -8.69 9.74 -13.17
N SER A 2 -9.06 9.65 -11.90
CA SER A 2 -8.34 10.27 -10.80
C SER A 2 -7.04 9.51 -10.54
N TYR A 3 -6.08 10.16 -9.86
CA TYR A 3 -4.86 9.49 -9.44
C TYR A 3 -5.13 8.33 -8.48
N GLU A 4 -6.17 8.46 -7.66
CA GLU A 4 -6.56 7.47 -6.67
C GLU A 4 -7.12 6.21 -7.34
N GLU A 5 -7.95 6.38 -8.37
CA GLU A 5 -8.46 5.29 -9.21
C GLU A 5 -7.33 4.53 -9.92
N GLU A 6 -6.33 5.24 -10.44
CA GLU A 6 -5.16 4.63 -11.10
C GLU A 6 -4.35 3.76 -10.12
N ILE A 7 -4.13 4.27 -8.91
CA ILE A 7 -3.42 3.54 -7.85
C ILE A 7 -4.19 2.29 -7.44
N GLN A 8 -5.51 2.39 -7.28
CA GLN A 8 -6.36 1.25 -6.94
C GLN A 8 -6.33 0.18 -8.04
N LEU A 9 -6.42 0.59 -9.31
CA LEU A 9 -6.38 -0.32 -10.44
C LEU A 9 -5.03 -1.05 -10.55
N LEU A 10 -3.92 -0.34 -10.36
CA LEU A 10 -2.59 -0.94 -10.35
C LEU A 10 -2.42 -1.94 -9.20
N HIS A 11 -2.93 -1.59 -8.02
CA HIS A 11 -2.94 -2.48 -6.86
C HIS A 11 -3.75 -3.75 -7.13
N GLU A 12 -4.98 -3.63 -7.62
CA GLU A 12 -5.86 -4.76 -7.91
C GLU A 12 -5.24 -5.68 -8.97
N LYS A 13 -4.67 -5.09 -10.03
CA LYS A 13 -3.95 -5.86 -11.05
C LYS A 13 -2.77 -6.61 -10.47
N ALA A 14 -1.94 -5.94 -9.66
CA ALA A 14 -0.79 -6.59 -9.02
C ALA A 14 -1.23 -7.71 -8.07
N CYS A 15 -2.30 -7.51 -7.30
CA CYS A 15 -2.88 -8.55 -6.45
C CYS A 15 -3.40 -9.74 -7.25
N ALA A 16 -4.11 -9.51 -8.36
CA ALA A 16 -4.64 -10.57 -9.23
C ALA A 16 -3.52 -11.39 -9.90
N GLU A 17 -2.40 -10.73 -10.23
CA GLU A 17 -1.19 -11.38 -10.77
C GLU A 17 -0.32 -12.03 -9.69
N GLY A 18 -0.71 -11.95 -8.40
CA GLY A 18 0.08 -12.47 -7.28
C GLY A 18 1.40 -11.73 -7.04
N LYS A 19 1.53 -10.50 -7.55
CA LYS A 19 2.72 -9.66 -7.34
C LYS A 19 2.72 -9.05 -5.95
N ASN A 20 3.92 -8.90 -5.41
CA ASN A 20 4.14 -8.34 -4.09
C ASN A 20 4.12 -6.80 -4.07
N ASP A 21 4.28 -6.16 -5.22
CA ASP A 21 4.41 -4.73 -5.33
C ASP A 21 3.98 -4.21 -6.71
N TYR A 22 3.77 -2.89 -6.79
CA TYR A 22 3.58 -2.14 -8.03
C TYR A 22 4.33 -0.81 -7.94
N ARG A 23 4.58 -0.19 -9.09
CA ARG A 23 5.19 1.14 -9.17
C ARG A 23 4.12 2.21 -9.23
N ASP A 24 4.24 3.20 -8.35
CA ASP A 24 3.42 4.40 -8.38
C ASP A 24 3.83 5.26 -9.60
N PRO A 25 2.91 5.51 -10.54
CA PRO A 25 3.22 6.21 -11.80
C PRO A 25 3.60 7.68 -11.60
N LYS A 26 3.22 8.31 -10.47
CA LYS A 26 3.53 9.71 -10.21
C LYS A 26 4.79 9.90 -9.38
N THR A 27 4.97 9.08 -8.34
CA THR A 27 6.10 9.24 -7.42
C THR A 27 7.29 8.35 -7.79
N GLY A 28 7.08 7.31 -8.59
CA GLY A 28 8.08 6.30 -8.92
C GLY A 28 8.38 5.30 -7.79
N TYR A 29 7.72 5.44 -6.64
CA TYR A 29 7.92 4.55 -5.50
C TYR A 29 7.37 3.15 -5.76
N VAL A 30 8.06 2.18 -5.17
CA VAL A 30 7.57 0.80 -5.10
C VAL A 30 6.61 0.70 -3.92
N VAL A 31 5.36 0.32 -4.19
CA VAL A 31 4.31 0.19 -3.19
C VAL A 31 3.94 -1.28 -3.07
N PHE A 32 4.06 -1.81 -1.86
CA PHE A 32 3.69 -3.20 -1.58
C PHE A 32 2.18 -3.42 -1.68
N THR A 33 1.80 -4.55 -2.24
CA THR A 33 0.41 -5.00 -2.35
C THR A 33 -0.08 -5.56 -1.01
N LYS A 34 -1.40 -5.73 -0.93
CA LYS A 34 -2.05 -6.38 0.20
C LYS A 34 -1.60 -7.84 0.29
N VAL A 35 -1.40 -8.51 -0.85
CA VAL A 35 -0.92 -9.89 -0.94
C VAL A 35 0.42 -10.04 -0.23
N TYR A 36 1.38 -9.15 -0.50
CA TYR A 36 2.67 -9.15 0.20
C TYR A 36 2.52 -9.03 1.72
N HIS A 37 1.66 -8.11 2.18
CA HIS A 37 1.43 -7.93 3.61
C HIS A 37 0.76 -9.14 4.26
N LEU A 38 -0.21 -9.77 3.58
CA LEU A 38 -0.86 -10.99 4.06
C LEU A 38 0.13 -12.15 4.15
N ALA A 39 0.99 -12.33 3.13
CA ALA A 39 2.03 -13.35 3.13
C ALA A 39 3.07 -13.13 4.25
N ARG A 40 3.40 -11.86 4.53
CA ARG A 40 4.31 -11.48 5.62
C ARG A 40 3.70 -11.67 7.01
N GLY A 41 2.38 -11.52 7.15
CA GLY A 41 1.65 -11.75 8.39
C GLY A 41 1.65 -10.58 9.39
N PHE A 42 2.28 -9.45 9.09
CA PHE A 42 2.29 -8.28 10.00
C PHE A 42 2.52 -6.94 9.29
N CYS A 43 2.15 -5.85 9.98
CA CYS A 43 2.40 -4.48 9.52
C CYS A 43 3.91 -4.14 9.54
N CYS A 44 4.46 -3.74 8.40
CA CYS A 44 5.88 -3.39 8.28
C CYS A 44 6.27 -2.05 8.93
N GLY A 45 5.30 -1.20 9.29
CA GLY A 45 5.55 0.10 9.92
C GLY A 45 5.89 1.26 8.98
N SER A 46 5.92 1.03 7.66
CA SER A 46 6.30 2.05 6.66
C SER A 46 5.16 2.96 6.18
N GLY A 47 3.92 2.77 6.65
CA GLY A 47 2.77 3.57 6.19
C GLY A 47 2.33 3.27 4.76
N CYS A 48 2.40 2.00 4.33
CA CYS A 48 1.96 1.55 3.01
C CYS A 48 0.48 1.86 2.77
N ARG A 49 0.10 2.25 1.55
CA ARG A 49 -1.27 2.64 1.18
C ARG A 49 -2.27 1.52 1.54
N HIS A 50 -2.05 0.33 0.97
CA HIS A 50 -2.97 -0.81 1.10
C HIS A 50 -2.64 -1.75 2.26
N CYS A 51 -2.27 -1.21 3.43
CA CYS A 51 -1.93 -2.04 4.59
C CYS A 51 -3.19 -2.70 5.20
N PRO A 52 -3.29 -4.04 5.25
CA PRO A 52 -4.46 -4.72 5.81
C PRO A 52 -4.52 -4.70 7.34
N TYR A 53 -3.47 -4.20 8.00
CA TYR A 53 -3.30 -4.22 9.45
C TYR A 53 -3.44 -2.83 10.08
N GLU A 54 -4.20 -1.94 9.46
CA GLU A 54 -4.54 -0.61 10.01
C GLU A 54 -3.33 0.19 10.54
N HIS A 55 -2.17 0.00 9.90
CA HIS A 55 -0.93 0.68 10.28
C HIS A 55 -0.54 0.53 11.76
N VAL A 56 -0.85 -0.61 12.40
CA VAL A 56 -0.57 -0.86 13.83
C VAL A 56 0.88 -0.61 14.21
N ASN A 57 1.82 -0.93 13.32
CA ASN A 57 3.26 -0.78 13.56
C ASN A 57 3.85 0.55 13.03
N VAL A 58 3.02 1.45 12.50
CA VAL A 58 3.49 2.79 12.10
C VAL A 58 3.62 3.66 13.34
N GLY A 59 4.78 4.31 13.51
CA GLY A 59 5.05 5.17 14.66
C GLY A 59 4.01 6.28 14.83
N LYS A 60 3.64 6.59 16.08
CA LYS A 60 2.60 7.59 16.41
C LYS A 60 2.83 8.95 15.72
N ASN A 61 4.09 9.35 15.57
CA ASN A 61 4.48 10.61 14.92
C ASN A 61 4.25 10.59 13.41
N SER A 62 4.26 9.40 12.79
CA SER A 62 4.12 9.20 11.35
C SER A 62 2.67 8.87 10.93
N ARG A 63 1.77 8.53 11.87
CA ARG A 63 0.37 8.22 11.53
C ARG A 63 -0.42 9.41 10.97
N LYS A 64 -0.03 10.65 11.31
CA LYS A 64 -0.70 11.86 10.80
C LYS A 64 -0.64 11.98 9.28
N SER A 65 0.41 11.45 8.64
CA SER A 65 0.64 11.56 7.19
C SER A 65 0.07 10.38 6.38
N VAL A 66 -0.33 9.28 7.02
CA VAL A 66 -0.93 8.11 6.36
C VAL A 66 -2.45 8.29 6.12
N SER A 67 -2.96 9.48 6.37
CA SER A 67 -4.39 9.86 6.34
C SER A 67 -5.06 9.83 4.96
N ARG A 68 -4.32 9.57 3.88
CA ARG A 68 -4.88 9.31 2.55
C ARG A 68 -5.12 7.81 2.39
N LYS A 69 -6.31 7.36 2.80
CA LYS A 69 -6.79 5.98 2.59
C LYS A 69 -6.88 5.68 1.09
N LEU A 70 -6.11 4.70 0.63
CA LEU A 70 -6.33 3.86 -0.55
C LEU A 70 -5.82 2.47 -0.22
#